data_AF-A0A437K2W3-F1
#
_entry.id   AF-A0A437K2W3-F1
#
_cell.length_a   1.000
_cell.length_b   1.000
_cell.length_c   1.000
_cell.angle_alpha   90.00
_cell.angle_beta   90.00
_cell.angle_gamma   90.00
#
_symmetry.space_group_name_H-M   'P 1'
#
loop_
_entity.id
_entity.type
_entity.pdbx_description
1 polymer ?
#
loop_
_entity_poly.entity_id
_entity_poly.type
_entity_poly.pdbx_seq_one_letter_code
_entity_poly.pdbx_strand_id
1 'polypeptide(L)'
;MSKNEFLKKLKADNLNIGENIIVLDYITDEPLVMGCTQVNEVWKIYETKQRGGHFIIKELTDDYEAFDYFYQLLLSRDNYLTQKSF
;
A
#
# COMPACT_ATOMS: atom_id res chain seq x y z
N MET A 1 -3.07 4.17 11.56
CA MET A 1 -3.92 5.35 11.27
C MET A 1 -5.23 4.90 10.65
N SER A 2 -6.32 5.65 10.74
CA SER A 2 -7.59 5.31 10.07
C SER A 2 -7.50 5.44 8.54
N LYS A 3 -8.40 4.78 7.79
CA LYS A 3 -8.50 4.93 6.31
C LYS A 3 -8.62 6.39 5.87
N ASN A 4 -9.39 7.21 6.61
CA ASN A 4 -9.57 8.62 6.29
C ASN A 4 -8.30 9.45 6.51
N GLU A 5 -7.56 9.18 7.59
CA GLU A 5 -6.26 9.84 7.84
C GLU A 5 -5.22 9.41 6.80
N PHE A 6 -5.21 8.13 6.43
CA PHE A 6 -4.38 7.58 5.37
C PHE A 6 -4.62 8.31 4.04
N LEU A 7 -5.88 8.43 3.60
CA LEU A 7 -6.22 9.12 2.35
C LEU A 7 -5.83 10.60 2.36
N LYS A 8 -5.99 11.28 3.51
CA LYS A 8 -5.56 12.67 3.67
C LYS A 8 -4.04 12.80 3.54
N LYS A 9 -3.29 11.94 4.21
CA LYS A 9 -1.81 11.91 4.16
C LYS A 9 -1.30 11.59 2.76
N LEU A 10 -1.85 10.55 2.13
CA LEU A 10 -1.48 10.15 0.77
C LEU A 10 -1.63 11.30 -0.23
N LYS A 11 -2.73 12.06 -0.12
CA LYS A 11 -2.97 13.23 -0.97
C LYS A 11 -2.05 14.42 -0.62
N ALA A 12 -1.80 14.65 0.66
CA ALA A 12 -0.98 15.78 1.12
C ALA A 12 0.51 15.60 0.79
N ASP A 13 1.03 14.39 1.01
CA ASP A 13 2.45 14.08 0.87
C ASP A 13 2.84 13.81 -0.59
N ASN A 14 1.84 13.56 -1.47
CA ASN A 14 2.01 13.40 -2.91
C ASN A 14 3.16 12.43 -3.29
N LEU A 15 3.13 11.25 -2.66
CA LEU A 15 4.19 10.25 -2.74
C LEU A 15 4.41 9.75 -4.17
N ASN A 16 5.66 9.64 -4.59
CA ASN A 16 6.04 8.98 -5.83
C ASN A 16 6.10 7.46 -5.63
N ILE A 17 5.09 6.75 -6.11
CA ILE A 17 5.05 5.29 -6.08
C ILE A 17 5.49 4.64 -7.40
N GLY A 18 5.99 5.44 -8.34
CA GLY A 18 6.38 5.04 -9.68
C GLY A 18 5.15 4.79 -10.56
N GLU A 19 5.19 3.71 -11.34
CA GLU A 19 4.07 3.26 -12.16
C GLU A 19 3.01 2.50 -11.35
N ASN A 20 3.23 2.32 -10.04
CA ASN A 20 2.29 1.59 -9.21
C ASN A 20 0.99 2.39 -9.01
N ILE A 21 -0.13 1.67 -8.90
CA ILE A 21 -1.41 2.20 -8.45
C ILE A 21 -1.76 1.67 -7.05
N ILE A 22 -2.60 2.41 -6.33
CA ILE A 22 -3.07 2.03 -5.00
C ILE A 22 -4.49 1.47 -5.07
N VAL A 23 -4.71 0.29 -4.49
CA VAL A 23 -6.02 -0.36 -4.40
C VAL A 23 -6.34 -0.71 -2.94
N LEU A 24 -7.50 -0.28 -2.45
CA LEU A 24 -7.87 -0.42 -1.02
C LEU A 24 -9.07 -1.34 -0.76
N ASP A 25 -9.80 -1.75 -1.80
CA ASP A 25 -11.13 -2.34 -1.64
C ASP A 25 -11.18 -3.83 -2.01
N TYR A 26 -10.21 -4.33 -2.78
CA TYR A 26 -10.12 -5.73 -3.18
C TYR A 26 -8.68 -6.14 -3.53
N ILE A 27 -8.44 -7.44 -3.66
CA ILE A 27 -7.20 -8.01 -4.21
C ILE A 27 -7.34 -8.16 -5.71
N THR A 28 -6.34 -7.71 -6.47
CA THR A 28 -6.27 -7.83 -7.92
C THR A 28 -4.97 -8.47 -8.37
N ASP A 29 -4.99 -9.10 -9.54
CA ASP A 29 -3.80 -9.60 -10.24
C ASP A 29 -3.33 -8.64 -11.35
N GLU A 30 -3.95 -7.47 -11.46
CA GLU A 30 -3.47 -6.39 -12.34
C GLU A 30 -2.02 -6.04 -12.00
N PRO A 31 -1.17 -5.80 -13.01
CA PRO A 31 0.23 -5.49 -12.75
C PRO A 31 0.38 -4.12 -12.07
N LEU A 32 1.48 -3.97 -11.32
CA LEU A 32 1.88 -2.69 -10.71
C LEU A 32 0.84 -2.13 -9.71
N VAL A 33 0.20 -2.99 -8.94
CA VAL A 33 -0.64 -2.62 -7.79
C VAL A 33 0.13 -2.78 -6.49
N MET A 34 -0.02 -1.79 -5.60
CA MET A 34 0.23 -1.90 -4.17
C MET A 34 -1.11 -1.74 -3.46
N GLY A 35 -1.50 -2.66 -2.59
CA GLY A 35 -2.83 -2.64 -1.99
C GLY A 35 -2.89 -3.01 -0.52
N CYS A 36 -3.98 -2.56 0.11
CA CYS A 36 -4.31 -2.83 1.51
C CYS A 36 -5.83 -3.00 1.62
N THR A 37 -6.29 -4.23 1.84
CA THR A 37 -7.72 -4.57 1.83
C THR A 37 -8.04 -5.63 2.87
N GLN A 38 -9.30 -5.69 3.32
CA GLN A 38 -9.75 -6.70 4.28
C GLN A 38 -10.36 -7.90 3.55
N VAL A 39 -9.87 -9.10 3.87
CA VAL A 39 -10.40 -10.37 3.36
C VAL A 39 -10.61 -11.32 4.54
N ASN A 40 -11.85 -11.76 4.75
CA ASN A 40 -12.24 -12.63 5.87
C ASN A 40 -11.75 -12.08 7.21
N GLU A 41 -12.07 -10.80 7.49
CA GLU A 41 -11.71 -10.07 8.72
C GLU A 41 -10.21 -9.79 8.91
N VAL A 42 -9.34 -10.30 8.04
CA VAL A 42 -7.89 -10.06 8.07
C VAL A 42 -7.51 -9.02 7.04
N TRP A 43 -6.77 -8.00 7.46
CA TRP A 43 -6.18 -7.00 6.57
C TRP A 43 -4.96 -7.58 5.87
N LYS A 44 -4.95 -7.45 4.55
CA LYS A 44 -3.91 -7.96 3.66
C LYS A 44 -3.26 -6.80 2.95
N ILE A 45 -1.98 -6.63 3.20
CA ILE A 45 -1.11 -5.75 2.44
C ILE A 45 -0.46 -6.60 1.36
N TYR A 46 -0.63 -6.21 0.11
CA TYR A 46 -0.19 -6.99 -1.04
C TYR A 46 0.44 -6.10 -2.10
N GLU A 47 1.26 -6.71 -2.94
CA GLU A 47 1.70 -6.10 -4.19
C GLU A 47 1.58 -7.10 -5.33
N THR A 48 1.57 -6.59 -6.55
CA THR A 48 1.54 -7.40 -7.77
C THR A 48 2.81 -7.23 -8.56
N LYS A 49 3.23 -8.28 -9.25
CA LYS A 49 4.39 -8.23 -10.14
C LYS A 49 4.05 -7.57 -11.47
N GLN A 50 5.08 -7.12 -12.20
CA GLN A 50 4.92 -6.58 -13.57
C GLN A 50 4.23 -7.53 -14.55
N ARG A 51 4.32 -8.84 -14.34
CA ARG A 51 3.68 -9.86 -15.21
C ARG A 51 2.34 -10.36 -14.66
N GLY A 52 1.75 -9.61 -13.72
CA GLY A 52 0.55 -9.99 -12.99
C GLY A 52 0.83 -10.94 -11.82
N GLY A 53 -0.23 -11.23 -11.07
CA GLY A 53 -0.20 -12.08 -9.88
C GLY A 53 0.16 -11.27 -8.63
N HIS A 54 -0.73 -11.33 -7.63
CA HIS A 54 -0.49 -10.74 -6.32
C HIS A 54 0.31 -11.67 -5.39
N PHE A 55 0.97 -11.06 -4.41
CA PHE A 55 1.44 -11.76 -3.22
C PHE A 55 1.22 -10.92 -1.98
N ILE A 56 1.00 -11.60 -0.86
CA ILE A 56 0.74 -10.96 0.43
C ILE A 56 2.09 -10.63 1.08
N ILE A 57 2.30 -9.34 1.36
CA ILE A 57 3.47 -8.81 2.07
C ILE A 57 3.27 -9.00 3.57
N LYS A 58 2.06 -8.69 4.06
CA LYS A 58 1.73 -8.71 5.49
C LYS A 58 0.24 -8.97 5.70
N GLU A 59 -0.07 -9.71 6.77
CA GLU A 59 -1.42 -9.90 7.31
C GLU A 59 -1.50 -9.29 8.70
N LEU A 60 -2.57 -8.55 8.98
CA LEU A 60 -2.83 -7.84 10.23
C LEU A 60 -4.31 -7.95 10.61
N THR A 61 -4.61 -7.92 11.90
CA THR A 61 -5.99 -8.03 12.42
C THR A 61 -6.60 -6.67 12.77
N ASP A 62 -5.78 -5.63 12.90
CA ASP A 62 -6.20 -4.26 13.23
C ASP A 62 -6.11 -3.35 11.99
N ASP A 63 -7.14 -2.55 11.74
CA ASP A 63 -7.21 -1.66 10.58
C ASP A 63 -6.25 -0.48 10.72
N TYR A 64 -6.09 0.06 11.93
CA TYR A 64 -5.14 1.15 12.17
C TYR A 64 -3.71 0.71 11.90
N GLU A 65 -3.31 -0.46 12.36
CA GLU A 65 -1.99 -1.04 12.07
C GLU A 65 -1.82 -1.32 10.58
N ALA A 66 -2.85 -1.83 9.90
CA ALA A 66 -2.79 -2.13 8.48
C ALA A 66 -2.55 -0.89 7.61
N PHE A 67 -3.30 0.18 7.84
CA PHE A 67 -3.10 1.44 7.12
C PHE A 67 -1.82 2.16 7.53
N ASP A 68 -1.36 2.02 8.79
CA ASP A 68 -0.07 2.57 9.20
C ASP A 68 1.09 1.87 8.48
N TYR A 69 1.11 0.55 8.52
CA TYR A 69 2.10 -0.27 7.83
C TYR A 69 2.10 0.01 6.31
N PHE A 70 0.92 0.04 5.69
CA PHE A 70 0.81 0.30 4.27
C PHE A 70 1.34 1.70 3.91
N TYR A 71 1.07 2.71 4.73
CA TYR A 71 1.64 4.04 4.54
C TYR A 71 3.17 4.05 4.60
N GLN A 72 3.76 3.37 5.59
CA GLN A 72 5.21 3.26 5.71
C GLN A 72 5.84 2.55 4.51
N LEU A 73 5.15 1.56 3.94
CA LEU A 73 5.59 0.89 2.72
C LEU A 73 5.61 1.86 1.52
N LEU A 74 4.57 2.68 1.35
CA LEU A 74 4.51 3.68 0.28
C LEU A 74 5.59 4.77 0.47
N LEU A 75 5.83 5.20 1.70
CA LEU A 75 6.92 6.13 2.04
C LEU A 75 8.30 5.55 1.70
N SER A 76 8.53 4.28 2.05
CA SER A 76 9.78 3.59 1.71
C SER A 76 9.99 3.53 0.19
N ARG A 77 8.91 3.29 -0.56
CA ARG A 77 8.93 3.30 -2.03
C ARG A 77 9.24 4.69 -2.60
N ASP A 78 8.62 5.75 -2.08
CA ASP A 78 8.93 7.14 -2.46
C ASP A 78 10.39 7.47 -2.22
N ASN A 79 10.92 7.17 -1.03
CA ASN A 79 12.31 7.44 -0.69
C ASN A 79 13.28 6.67 -1.61
N TYR A 80 12.98 5.41 -1.92
CA TYR A 80 13.77 4.60 -2.85
C TYR A 80 13.80 5.21 -4.26
N LEU A 81 12.64 5.64 -4.78
CA LEU A 81 12.53 6.20 -6.14
C LEU A 81 13.11 7.61 -6.25
N THR A 82 13.03 8.39 -5.18
CA THR A 82 13.51 9.78 -5.16
C THR A 82 14.95 9.91 -4.67
N GLN A 83 15.58 8.81 -4.23
CA GLN A 83 16.93 8.79 -3.64
C GLN A 83 17.09 9.83 -2.52
N LYS A 84 16.03 10.08 -1.74
CA LYS A 84 16.11 10.96 -0.57
C LYS A 84 16.99 10.30 0.49
N SER A 85 18.24 10.72 0.55
CA SER A 85 19.15 10.40 1.67
C SER A 85 18.66 11.16 2.91
N PHE A 86 18.38 10.44 3.99
CA PHE A 86 18.18 11.02 5.33
C PHE A 86 19.53 11.44 5.94
#